data_AF-A0A2P2QRH8-F1
#
_entry.id   AF-A0A2P2QRH8-F1
#
_cell.length_a   1.000
_cell.length_b   1.000
_cell.length_c   1.000
_cell.angle_alpha   90.00
_cell.angle_beta   90.00
_cell.angle_gamma   90.00
#
_symmetry.space_group_name_H-M   'P 1'
#
loop_
_entity.id
_entity.type
_entity.pdbx_description
1 polymer ?
#
loop_
_entity_poly.entity_id
_entity_poly.type
_entity_poly.pdbx_seq_one_letter_code
_entity_poly.pdbx_strand_id
1 'polypeptide(L)'
;MDEERGNFAEETLVDWAKPFLSESRRVLRIMDTRLGGQYSKKAAQAAAAVALQCLHTNPKNRPLMCDVVATLEKLNIKKDISKAPSSSPHYGDARQA
;
A
#
# COMPACT_ATOMS: atom_id res chain seq x y z
N MET A 1 -30.91 -36.09 -6.33
CA MET A 1 -30.47 -35.25 -7.46
C MET A 1 -29.66 -34.16 -6.81
N ASP A 2 -28.39 -34.44 -6.57
CA ASP A 2 -27.54 -33.65 -5.67
C ASP A 2 -26.31 -33.17 -6.43
N GLU A 3 -26.54 -32.58 -7.61
CA GLU A 3 -25.45 -32.27 -8.53
C GLU A 3 -25.68 -30.96 -9.27
N GLU A 4 -26.00 -29.90 -8.52
CA GLU A 4 -25.92 -28.54 -9.04
C GLU A 4 -25.41 -27.57 -7.97
N ARG A 5 -24.43 -28.01 -7.19
CA ARG A 5 -23.63 -27.09 -6.37
C ARG A 5 -22.63 -26.44 -7.30
N GLY A 6 -23.07 -25.35 -7.93
CA GLY A 6 -22.32 -24.57 -8.92
C GLY A 6 -20.84 -24.42 -8.54
N ASN A 7 -19.99 -24.84 -9.47
CA ASN A 7 -18.55 -24.68 -9.48
C ASN A 7 -18.17 -23.20 -9.67
N PHE A 8 -18.52 -22.33 -8.72
CA PHE A 8 -17.82 -21.07 -8.57
C PHE A 8 -16.46 -21.43 -7.99
N ALA A 9 -15.44 -21.51 -8.86
CA ALA A 9 -14.07 -21.64 -8.40
C ALA A 9 -13.83 -20.52 -7.38
N GLU A 10 -13.53 -20.90 -6.13
CA GLU A 10 -13.26 -19.92 -5.08
C GLU A 10 -12.02 -19.11 -5.50
N GLU A 11 -12.23 -17.85 -5.89
CA GLU A 11 -11.15 -16.97 -6.28
C GLU A 11 -10.37 -16.57 -5.02
N THR A 12 -9.07 -16.88 -5.00
CA THR A 12 -8.23 -16.46 -3.88
C THR A 12 -7.96 -14.96 -3.96
N LEU A 13 -7.72 -14.32 -2.80
CA LEU A 13 -7.30 -12.92 -2.76
C LEU A 13 -6.05 -12.66 -3.63
N VAL A 14 -5.16 -13.65 -3.71
CA VAL A 14 -3.95 -13.55 -4.53
C VAL A 14 -4.32 -13.47 -6.01
N ASP A 15 -5.22 -14.33 -6.49
CA ASP A 15 -5.63 -14.36 -7.90
C ASP A 15 -6.30 -13.05 -8.31
N TRP A 16 -7.20 -12.54 -7.46
CA TRP A 16 -7.85 -11.25 -7.65
C TRP A 16 -6.86 -10.06 -7.62
N ALA A 17 -5.91 -10.04 -6.68
CA ALA A 17 -5.03 -8.89 -6.45
C ALA A 17 -3.86 -8.82 -7.45
N LYS A 18 -3.37 -9.96 -7.94
CA LYS A 18 -2.18 -10.05 -8.82
C LYS A 18 -2.18 -9.08 -10.00
N PRO A 19 -3.27 -8.93 -10.79
CA PRO A 19 -3.28 -7.96 -11.91
C PRO A 19 -3.16 -6.49 -11.47
N PHE A 20 -3.48 -6.17 -10.21
CA PHE A 20 -3.32 -4.83 -9.66
C PHE A 20 -1.94 -4.62 -9.03
N LEU A 21 -1.34 -5.65 -8.47
CA LEU A 21 0.02 -5.62 -7.89
C LEU A 21 1.10 -5.47 -8.97
N SER A 22 0.89 -6.04 -10.16
CA SER A 22 1.84 -5.96 -11.28
C SER A 22 1.97 -4.55 -11.90
N GLU A 23 0.98 -3.68 -11.70
CA GLU A 23 0.99 -2.30 -12.20
C GLU A 23 0.89 -1.33 -11.02
N SER A 24 1.98 -0.61 -10.74
CA SER A 24 2.09 0.30 -9.60
C SER A 24 0.94 1.33 -9.49
N ARG A 25 0.40 1.80 -10.63
CA ARG A 25 -0.75 2.73 -10.63
C ARG A 25 -2.06 2.07 -10.22
N ARG A 26 -2.22 0.77 -10.48
CA ARG A 26 -3.45 0.02 -10.18
C ARG A 26 -3.56 -0.40 -8.72
N VAL A 27 -2.45 -0.42 -7.98
CA VAL A 27 -2.43 -0.71 -6.54
C VAL A 27 -3.43 0.14 -5.76
N LEU A 28 -3.57 1.43 -6.11
CA LEU A 28 -4.48 2.34 -5.41
C LEU A 28 -5.97 1.93 -5.54
N ARG A 29 -6.31 1.09 -6.52
CA ARG A 29 -7.69 0.60 -6.73
C ARG A 29 -8.07 -0.54 -5.79
N ILE A 30 -7.10 -1.20 -5.17
CA ILE A 30 -7.31 -2.34 -4.27
C ILE A 30 -6.96 -2.02 -2.81
N MET A 31 -6.70 -0.76 -2.51
CA MET A 31 -6.46 -0.31 -1.13
C MET A 31 -7.75 -0.36 -0.33
N ASP A 32 -7.64 -0.72 0.94
CA ASP A 32 -8.77 -0.77 1.86
C ASP A 32 -9.46 0.61 1.94
N THR A 33 -10.76 0.63 1.60
CA THR A 33 -11.59 1.84 1.60
C THR A 33 -11.74 2.42 3.00
N ARG A 34 -11.64 1.60 4.04
CA ARG A 34 -11.71 2.02 5.46
C ARG A 34 -10.53 2.87 5.88
N LEU A 35 -9.42 2.84 5.14
CA LEU A 35 -8.29 3.76 5.37
C LEU A 35 -8.64 5.20 5.02
N GLY A 36 -9.73 5.45 4.27
CA GLY A 36 -10.16 6.81 3.92
C GLY A 36 -9.10 7.65 3.20
N GLY A 37 -8.21 6.99 2.44
CA GLY A 37 -7.08 7.66 1.78
C GLY A 37 -5.94 8.09 2.71
N GLN A 38 -5.96 7.72 3.99
CA GLN A 38 -4.95 8.10 5.00
C GLN A 38 -3.67 7.25 4.90
N TYR A 39 -3.12 7.17 3.69
CA TYR A 39 -1.88 6.46 3.40
C TYR A 39 -1.08 7.19 2.32
N SER A 40 0.23 7.04 2.35
CA SER A 40 1.08 7.55 1.28
C SER A 40 0.93 6.64 0.06
N LYS A 41 0.55 7.23 -1.09
CA LYS A 41 0.47 6.49 -2.37
C LYS A 41 1.79 5.78 -2.69
N LYS A 42 2.92 6.46 -2.46
CA LYS A 42 4.26 5.92 -2.68
C LYS A 42 4.57 4.75 -1.75
N ALA A 43 4.16 4.84 -0.48
CA ALA A 43 4.35 3.76 0.48
C ALA A 43 3.46 2.54 0.12
N ALA A 44 2.21 2.76 -0.28
CA ALA A 44 1.31 1.70 -0.73
C ALA A 44 1.87 0.96 -1.97
N GLN A 45 2.37 1.69 -2.95
CA GLN A 45 3.02 1.12 -4.13
C GLN A 45 4.26 0.29 -3.78
N ALA A 46 5.09 0.79 -2.87
CA ALA A 46 6.28 0.05 -2.42
C ALA A 46 5.91 -1.21 -1.62
N ALA A 47 4.91 -1.13 -0.74
CA ALA A 47 4.39 -2.29 -0.01
C ALA A 47 3.82 -3.35 -0.97
N ALA A 48 3.08 -2.92 -2.00
CA ALA A 48 2.58 -3.81 -3.05
C ALA A 48 3.71 -4.50 -3.83
N ALA A 49 4.81 -3.80 -4.11
CA ALA A 49 5.98 -4.39 -4.76
C ALA A 49 6.65 -5.47 -3.89
N VAL A 50 6.71 -5.27 -2.56
CA VAL A 50 7.19 -6.30 -1.62
C VAL A 50 6.26 -7.50 -1.61
N ALA A 51 4.94 -7.28 -1.56
CA ALA A 51 3.95 -8.34 -1.62
C ALA A 51 4.07 -9.16 -2.91
N LEU A 52 4.24 -8.52 -4.07
CA LEU A 52 4.41 -9.18 -5.35
C LEU A 52 5.66 -10.08 -5.39
N GLN A 53 6.77 -9.63 -4.82
CA GLN A 53 8.00 -10.44 -4.70
C GLN A 53 7.80 -11.64 -3.77
N CYS A 54 7.09 -11.46 -2.66
CA CYS A 54 6.77 -12.55 -1.73
C CYS A 54 5.84 -13.60 -2.35
N LEU A 55 4.94 -13.19 -3.25
CA LEU A 55 3.99 -14.04 -3.96
C LEU A 55 4.58 -14.73 -5.21
N HIS A 56 5.91 -14.67 -5.39
CA HIS A 56 6.55 -15.30 -6.54
C HIS A 56 6.30 -16.83 -6.52
N THR A 57 5.94 -17.39 -7.68
CA THR A 57 5.61 -18.83 -7.81
C THR A 57 6.82 -19.69 -7.47
N ASN A 58 7.98 -19.36 -8.03
CA ASN A 58 9.26 -19.95 -7.66
C ASN A 58 9.72 -19.46 -6.26
N PRO A 59 9.89 -20.35 -5.26
CA PRO A 59 10.36 -19.97 -3.92
C PRO A 59 11.74 -19.32 -3.90
N LYS A 60 12.63 -19.66 -4.85
CA LYS A 60 13.99 -19.11 -4.92
C LYS A 60 14.04 -17.62 -5.27
N ASN A 61 12.95 -17.09 -5.84
CA ASN A 61 12.82 -15.68 -6.19
C ASN A 61 12.11 -14.88 -5.09
N ARG A 62 11.66 -15.52 -4.01
CA ARG A 62 11.07 -14.83 -2.87
C ARG A 62 12.19 -14.21 -2.03
N PRO A 63 12.00 -12.99 -1.52
CA PRO A 63 13.00 -12.33 -0.68
C PRO A 63 13.14 -13.05 0.67
N LEU A 64 14.30 -12.89 1.31
CA LEU A 64 14.48 -13.31 2.70
C LEU A 64 13.67 -12.42 3.63
N MET A 65 13.22 -12.96 4.76
CA MET A 65 12.46 -12.16 5.74
C MET A 65 13.25 -10.97 6.29
N CYS A 66 14.58 -11.06 6.39
CA CYS A 66 15.42 -9.92 6.75
C CYS A 66 15.31 -8.77 5.74
N ASP A 67 15.26 -9.08 4.44
CA ASP A 67 15.12 -8.08 3.38
C ASP A 67 13.70 -7.48 3.36
N VAL A 68 12.69 -8.31 3.62
CA VAL A 68 11.29 -7.86 3.76
C VAL A 68 11.18 -6.84 4.90
N VAL A 69 11.68 -7.19 6.10
CA VAL A 69 11.64 -6.31 7.27
C VAL A 69 12.42 -5.01 7.00
N ALA A 70 13.65 -5.10 6.52
CA ALA A 70 14.46 -3.93 6.21
C ALA A 70 13.82 -3.02 5.16
N THR A 71 13.07 -3.59 4.21
CA THR A 71 12.32 -2.80 3.22
C THR A 71 11.12 -2.10 3.84
N LEU A 72 10.35 -2.81 4.67
CA LEU A 72 9.16 -2.26 5.33
C LEU A 72 9.50 -1.17 6.35
N GLU A 73 10.58 -1.31 7.11
CA GLU A 73 11.06 -0.28 8.04
C GLU A 73 11.36 1.05 7.33
N LYS A 74 11.97 0.99 6.14
CA LYS A 74 12.23 2.18 5.31
C LYS A 74 10.95 2.85 4.79
N LEU A 75 9.82 2.13 4.73
CA LEU A 75 8.53 2.71 4.36
C LEU A 75 7.88 3.44 5.54
N ASN A 76 8.07 2.94 6.76
CA ASN A 76 7.50 3.52 7.96
C ASN A 76 8.13 4.89 8.29
N ILE A 77 9.47 4.98 8.20
CA ILE A 77 10.23 6.20 8.52
C ILE A 77 9.87 7.39 7.60
N LYS A 78 9.42 7.13 6.36
CA LYS A 78 9.04 8.19 5.42
C LYS A 78 7.72 8.89 5.77
N LYS A 79 6.92 8.34 6.68
CA LYS A 79 5.62 8.91 7.08
C LYS A 79 5.79 10.01 8.14
N ASP A 80 6.74 9.88 9.05
CA ASP A 80 6.96 10.81 10.17
C ASP A 80 7.50 12.19 9.75
N ILE A 81 8.21 12.28 8.62
CA ILE A 81 8.80 13.55 8.17
C ILE A 81 7.76 14.49 7.52
N SER A 82 6.52 14.01 7.27
CA SER A 82 5.45 14.79 6.62
C SER A 82 4.39 15.36 7.56
N LYS A 83 4.55 15.22 8.88
CA LYS A 83 3.72 15.91 9.89
C LYS A 83 4.52 16.96 10.66
N ALA A 84 4.94 18.01 9.96
CA ALA A 84 5.07 19.32 10.61
C ALA A 84 3.81 20.12 10.27
N PRO A 85 3.05 20.66 11.24
CA PRO A 85 1.96 21.55 10.93
C PRO A 85 2.55 22.81 10.30
N SER A 86 2.21 23.10 9.04
CA SER A 86 2.39 24.42 8.46
C SER A 86 1.38 25.38 9.11
N SER A 87 1.58 25.69 10.39
CA SER A 87 1.01 26.90 10.98
C SER A 87 1.89 28.05 10.48
N SER A 88 1.48 28.68 9.38
CA SER A 88 2.07 29.95 8.94
C SER A 88 1.92 30.95 10.09
N PRO A 89 3.01 31.52 10.62
CA PRO A 89 2.91 32.65 11.53
C PRO A 89 2.48 33.86 10.70
N HIS A 90 1.27 34.37 10.94
CA HIS A 90 0.86 35.65 10.40
C HIS A 90 1.68 36.74 11.11
N TYR A 91 2.72 37.24 10.45
CA TYR A 91 3.38 38.49 10.79
C TYR A 91 2.73 39.60 9.95
N GLY A 92 2.34 40.72 10.58
CA GLY A 92 1.60 41.82 9.98
C GLY A 92 0.73 42.51 11.01
N ASP A 93 1.28 43.21 12.00
CA ASP A 93 1.80 44.59 11.93
C ASP A 93 0.74 45.60 12.40
N ALA A 94 1.22 46.59 13.13
CA ALA A 94 0.53 47.50 14.01
C ALA A 94 0.06 48.78 13.30
N ARG A 95 -0.86 49.49 13.97
CA ARG A 95 -1.12 50.95 13.89
C ARG A 95 -1.45 51.52 12.50
N GLN A 96 -2.71 51.95 12.30
CA GLN A 96 -3.11 53.37 12.13
C GLN A 96 -4.62 53.44 11.81
N ALA A 97 -5.39 54.17 12.64
CA ALA A 97 -6.55 55.03 12.34
C ALA A 97 -7.36 55.25 13.62
#